data_AF-A0A8T6FL75-F1
#
_entry.id   AF-A0A8T6FL75-F1
#
_cell.length_a   1.000
_cell.length_b   1.000
_cell.length_c   1.000
_cell.angle_alpha   90.00
_cell.angle_beta   90.00
_cell.angle_gamma   90.00
#
_symmetry.space_group_name_H-M   'P 1'
#
loop_
_entity.id
_entity.type
_entity.pdbx_description
1 polymer ?
#
loop_
_entity_poly.entity_id
_entity_poly.type
_entity_poly.pdbx_seq_one_letter_code
_entity_poly.pdbx_strand_id
1 'polypeptide(L)'
;MLHRDSRKMQLGGLVERIAATRRAGIAVLRANELLIRDPDGNIRRIAQDSQLVYTHDTVKRSGETVVIDDGELPDVVLDIDDTAALQRKLSRYEKWGFPEVWMVAPDRRTPSRHAGAPRVAIHLRTRLGYVRAPRSAELPSWSAEEIQAAFNEPEGFMSDETIAALRRVGRLMRGDADVGPDDDPVLPAERGELRAEPTMEARIDALDEMFSLRGLAVSPSFTVRVAALHRPLPYLLRAAYECRDEDDFLERIGVVREVPLVL
;
A
#
# COMPACT_ATOMS: atom_id res chain seq x y z
N MET A 1 14.40 6.58 -6.47
CA MET A 1 13.30 6.29 -7.42
C MET A 1 12.51 5.06 -6.97
N LEU A 2 13.16 3.90 -6.78
CA LEU A 2 12.55 2.63 -6.31
C LEU A 2 11.56 2.74 -5.14
N HIS A 3 11.83 3.59 -4.14
CA HIS A 3 10.96 3.77 -2.97
C HIS A 3 9.62 4.45 -3.25
N ARG A 4 9.54 5.30 -4.29
CA ARG A 4 8.30 6.00 -4.66
C ARG A 4 7.37 5.06 -5.41
N ASP A 5 7.93 4.22 -6.28
CA ASP A 5 7.16 3.31 -7.13
C ASP A 5 6.62 2.12 -6.32
N SER A 6 7.43 1.53 -5.43
CA SER A 6 6.95 0.50 -4.48
C SER A 6 5.81 1.03 -3.59
N ARG A 7 5.93 2.27 -3.10
CA ARG A 7 4.85 2.89 -2.31
C ARG A 7 3.58 3.17 -3.11
N LYS A 8 3.70 3.59 -4.37
CA LYS A 8 2.52 3.71 -5.26
C LYS A 8 1.86 2.34 -5.45
N MET A 9 2.64 1.30 -5.66
CA MET A 9 2.12 -0.07 -5.77
C MET A 9 1.38 -0.50 -4.51
N GLN A 10 1.88 -0.14 -3.32
CA GLN A 10 1.21 -0.42 -2.05
C GLN A 10 -0.18 0.24 -1.98
N LEU A 11 -0.30 1.52 -2.34
CA LEU A 11 -1.59 2.24 -2.28
C LEU A 11 -2.61 1.68 -3.27
N GLY A 12 -2.19 1.41 -4.51
CA GLY A 12 -3.04 0.74 -5.50
C GLY A 12 -3.45 -0.67 -5.07
N GLY A 13 -2.53 -1.44 -4.46
CA GLY A 13 -2.79 -2.78 -3.96
C GLY A 13 -3.82 -2.82 -2.83
N LEU A 14 -3.91 -1.78 -1.98
CA LEU A 14 -4.98 -1.68 -0.98
C LEU A 14 -6.36 -1.53 -1.64
N VAL A 15 -6.46 -0.73 -2.70
CA VAL A 15 -7.71 -0.54 -3.46
C VAL A 15 -8.10 -1.82 -4.22
N GLU A 16 -7.14 -2.53 -4.81
CA GLU A 16 -7.38 -3.82 -5.48
C GLU A 16 -7.93 -4.88 -4.49
N ARG A 17 -7.49 -4.86 -3.22
CA ARG A 17 -8.03 -5.75 -2.17
C ARG A 17 -9.46 -5.41 -1.77
N ILE A 18 -9.85 -4.13 -1.80
CA ILE A 18 -11.26 -3.73 -1.65
C ILE A 18 -12.09 -4.30 -2.81
N ALA A 19 -11.56 -4.25 -4.04
CA ALA A 19 -12.21 -4.82 -5.22
C ALA A 19 -12.48 -6.32 -5.04
N ALA A 20 -11.48 -7.06 -4.57
CA ALA A 20 -11.58 -8.49 -4.31
C ALA A 20 -12.69 -8.82 -3.30
N THR A 21 -12.82 -8.01 -2.24
CA THR A 21 -13.91 -8.15 -1.25
C THR A 21 -15.28 -7.88 -1.88
N ARG A 22 -15.38 -6.87 -2.74
CA ARG A 22 -16.65 -6.42 -3.34
C ARG A 22 -17.22 -7.43 -4.35
N ARG A 23 -16.40 -8.28 -4.99
CA ARG A 23 -16.76 -9.11 -6.18
C ARG A 23 -17.32 -8.28 -7.36
N ALA A 24 -16.96 -7.00 -7.45
CA ALA A 24 -17.30 -6.12 -8.56
C ALA A 24 -16.04 -5.38 -9.01
N GLY A 25 -15.93 -5.08 -10.30
CA GLY A 25 -14.75 -4.44 -10.87
C GLY A 25 -14.50 -3.06 -10.25
N ILE A 26 -13.50 -2.96 -9.37
CA ILE A 26 -12.75 -1.71 -9.21
C ILE A 26 -11.54 -1.86 -10.12
N ALA A 27 -11.40 -0.97 -11.10
CA ALA A 27 -10.23 -0.95 -11.95
C ALA A 27 -9.22 0.05 -11.40
N VAL A 28 -8.07 -0.47 -10.94
CA VAL A 28 -6.90 0.37 -10.64
C VAL A 28 -6.02 0.36 -11.88
N LEU A 29 -6.02 1.47 -12.62
CA LEU A 29 -5.18 1.65 -13.79
C LEU A 29 -3.89 2.36 -13.41
N ARG A 30 -2.77 1.76 -13.80
CA ARG A 30 -1.47 2.40 -13.71
C ARG A 30 -1.28 3.21 -14.99
N ALA A 31 -1.37 4.53 -14.88
CA ALA A 31 -1.08 5.41 -16.00
C ALA A 31 0.39 5.83 -15.91
N ASN A 32 1.24 5.17 -16.72
CA ASN A 32 2.61 5.66 -16.96
C ASN A 32 2.55 7.09 -17.53
N GLU A 33 1.56 7.31 -18.40
CA GLU A 33 1.19 8.62 -18.90
C GLU A 33 -0.33 8.82 -18.86
N LEU A 34 -0.76 9.93 -18.27
CA LEU A 34 -2.11 10.43 -18.39
C LEU A 34 -2.13 11.45 -19.52
N LEU A 35 -2.95 11.21 -20.54
CA LEU A 35 -3.12 12.11 -21.66
C LEU A 35 -4.52 12.71 -21.63
N ILE A 36 -4.67 13.96 -22.06
CA ILE A 36 -5.97 14.59 -22.29
C ILE A 36 -6.07 14.98 -23.75
N ARG A 37 -7.25 14.81 -24.34
CA ARG A 37 -7.56 15.41 -25.64
C ARG A 37 -8.10 16.82 -25.39
N ASP A 38 -7.47 17.83 -25.97
CA ASP A 38 -7.98 19.21 -25.91
C ASP A 38 -9.16 19.42 -26.88
N PRO A 39 -9.90 20.54 -26.78
CA PRO A 39 -11.05 20.81 -27.65
C PRO A 39 -10.72 20.83 -29.16
N ASP A 40 -9.46 21.07 -29.51
CA ASP A 40 -8.98 21.07 -30.90
C ASP A 40 -8.60 19.65 -31.38
N GLY A 41 -8.76 18.64 -30.52
CA GLY A 41 -8.48 17.23 -30.80
C GLY A 41 -7.04 16.82 -30.56
N ASN A 42 -6.17 17.71 -30.05
CA ASN A 42 -4.77 17.40 -29.80
C ASN A 42 -4.60 16.64 -28.49
N ILE A 43 -3.74 15.64 -28.50
CA ILE A 43 -3.41 14.86 -27.31
C ILE A 43 -2.27 15.54 -26.56
N ARG A 44 -2.50 15.85 -25.29
CA ARG A 44 -1.51 16.48 -24.40
C ARG A 44 -1.26 15.60 -23.20
N ARG A 45 0.02 15.40 -22.87
CA ARG A 45 0.42 14.74 -21.64
C ARG A 45 0.17 15.64 -20.44
N ILE A 46 -0.48 15.10 -19.43
CA ILE A 46 -0.95 15.87 -18.28
C ILE A 46 -0.47 15.36 -16.92
N ALA A 47 -0.27 14.05 -16.75
CA ALA A 47 0.33 13.50 -15.55
C ALA A 47 1.29 12.33 -15.86
N GLN A 48 2.20 12.08 -14.91
CA GLN A 48 3.18 11.01 -14.91
C GLN A 48 3.00 10.22 -13.62
N ASP A 49 3.01 8.90 -13.74
CA ASP A 49 3.06 7.95 -12.63
C ASP A 49 1.87 8.06 -11.65
N SER A 50 0.70 8.53 -12.07
CA SER A 50 -0.50 8.53 -11.23
C SER A 50 -1.23 7.19 -11.38
N GLN A 51 -1.85 6.71 -10.31
CA GLN A 51 -2.79 5.59 -10.41
C GLN A 51 -4.21 6.15 -10.46
N LEU A 52 -5.03 5.57 -11.32
CA LEU A 52 -6.42 5.97 -11.51
C LEU A 52 -7.30 4.85 -10.99
N VAL A 53 -8.30 5.19 -10.21
CA VAL A 53 -9.28 4.24 -9.69
C VAL A 53 -10.61 4.55 -10.33
N TYR A 54 -11.20 3.53 -10.93
CA TYR A 54 -12.59 3.52 -11.36
C TYR A 54 -13.34 2.55 -10.46
N THR A 55 -14.30 3.05 -9.70
CA THR A 55 -15.14 2.28 -8.77
C THR A 55 -16.36 1.68 -9.48
N HIS A 56 -16.55 1.97 -10.77
CA HIS A 56 -17.61 1.42 -11.60
C HIS A 56 -17.03 0.62 -12.80
N ASP A 57 -17.73 -0.45 -13.20
CA ASP A 57 -17.26 -1.43 -14.18
C ASP A 57 -17.54 -0.99 -15.64
N THR A 58 -17.32 0.29 -15.92
CA THR A 58 -17.74 0.98 -17.14
C THR A 58 -16.60 1.22 -18.13
N VAL A 59 -15.34 1.14 -17.68
CA VAL A 59 -14.18 1.50 -18.50
C VAL A 59 -13.65 0.31 -19.31
N LYS A 60 -13.77 0.40 -20.64
CA LYS A 60 -13.09 -0.50 -21.58
C LYS A 60 -11.61 -0.11 -21.71
N ARG A 61 -10.72 -1.05 -21.41
CA ARG A 61 -9.25 -0.90 -21.42
C ARG A 61 -8.70 -0.78 -22.84
N SER A 62 -7.66 0.05 -23.03
CA SER A 62 -6.76 -0.03 -24.18
C SER A 62 -5.34 0.45 -23.82
N GLY A 63 -4.45 -0.47 -23.43
CA GLY A 63 -3.01 -0.21 -23.29
C GLY A 63 -2.56 0.49 -21.98
N GLU A 64 -1.29 0.90 -21.93
CA GLU A 64 -0.63 1.59 -20.79
C GLU A 64 -0.89 3.11 -20.74
N THR A 65 -1.70 3.61 -21.66
CA THR A 65 -2.00 5.03 -21.84
C THR A 65 -3.48 5.25 -21.61
N VAL A 66 -3.82 6.11 -20.66
CA VAL A 66 -5.20 6.56 -20.46
C VAL A 66 -5.34 7.92 -21.11
N VAL A 67 -6.14 7.97 -22.17
CA VAL A 67 -6.56 9.22 -22.80
C VAL A 67 -7.89 9.61 -22.17
N ILE A 68 -7.89 10.70 -21.41
CA ILE A 68 -9.10 11.34 -20.92
C ILE A 68 -9.64 12.20 -22.08
N ASP A 69 -10.77 11.80 -22.64
CA ASP A 69 -11.56 12.53 -23.64
C ASP A 69 -12.91 12.98 -23.03
N ASP A 70 -13.97 13.10 -23.84
CA ASP A 70 -15.36 13.31 -23.40
C ASP A 70 -15.97 12.08 -22.68
N GLY A 71 -15.16 11.06 -22.37
CA GLY A 71 -15.53 9.88 -21.61
C GLY A 71 -15.55 10.06 -20.10
N GLU A 72 -15.62 8.94 -19.39
CA GLU A 72 -15.76 8.90 -17.93
C GLU A 72 -14.44 9.19 -17.22
N LEU A 73 -14.46 10.17 -16.31
CA LEU A 73 -13.31 10.50 -15.46
C LEU A 73 -13.07 9.39 -14.43
N PRO A 74 -11.82 9.20 -13.97
CA PRO A 74 -11.55 8.35 -12.82
C PRO A 74 -12.22 8.92 -11.57
N ASP A 75 -12.79 8.04 -10.77
CA ASP A 75 -13.41 8.36 -9.50
C ASP A 75 -12.36 8.84 -8.49
N VAL A 76 -11.18 8.20 -8.46
CA VAL A 76 -10.07 8.64 -7.60
C VAL A 76 -8.75 8.67 -8.37
N VAL A 77 -7.98 9.76 -8.20
CA VAL A 77 -6.57 9.83 -8.62
C VAL A 77 -5.67 9.65 -7.41
N LEU A 78 -4.82 8.62 -7.43
CA LEU A 78 -3.82 8.37 -6.41
C LEU A 78 -2.47 8.89 -6.84
N ASP A 79 -1.82 9.68 -5.98
CA ASP A 79 -0.53 10.23 -6.27
C ASP A 79 0.38 10.33 -5.05
N ILE A 80 1.69 10.28 -5.31
CA ILE A 80 2.73 10.48 -4.30
C ILE A 80 3.59 11.62 -4.80
N ASP A 81 3.66 12.73 -4.06
CA ASP A 81 4.41 13.90 -4.50
C ASP A 81 5.11 14.63 -3.35
N ASP A 82 6.13 15.41 -3.71
CA ASP A 82 6.71 16.37 -2.79
C ASP A 82 5.72 17.52 -2.57
N THR A 83 5.48 17.82 -1.29
CA THR A 83 4.74 18.98 -0.79
C THR A 83 4.96 20.29 -1.55
N ALA A 84 6.17 20.53 -2.11
CA ALA A 84 6.49 21.75 -2.85
C ALA A 84 5.74 21.92 -4.18
N ALA A 85 5.23 20.82 -4.78
CA ALA A 85 4.48 20.84 -6.04
C ALA A 85 2.98 20.60 -5.85
N LEU A 86 2.53 20.28 -4.63
CA LEU A 86 1.16 19.87 -4.32
C LEU A 86 0.11 20.83 -4.87
N GLN A 87 0.22 22.13 -4.58
CA GLN A 87 -0.78 23.12 -5.01
C GLN A 87 -0.89 23.23 -6.53
N ARG A 88 0.25 23.27 -7.24
CA ARG A 88 0.25 23.30 -8.71
C ARG A 88 -0.39 22.05 -9.32
N LYS A 89 -0.28 20.91 -8.63
CA LYS A 89 -0.85 19.64 -9.07
C LYS A 89 -2.35 19.56 -8.81
N LEU A 90 -2.79 19.95 -7.62
CA LEU A 90 -4.21 20.08 -7.31
C LEU A 90 -4.91 21.05 -8.26
N SER A 91 -4.32 22.22 -8.55
CA SER A 91 -4.89 23.16 -9.53
C SER A 91 -4.98 22.58 -10.95
N ARG A 92 -4.10 21.64 -11.32
CA ARG A 92 -4.18 20.93 -12.60
C ARG A 92 -5.30 19.89 -12.60
N TYR A 93 -5.36 19.07 -11.56
CA TYR A 93 -6.43 18.09 -11.35
C TYR A 93 -7.81 18.74 -11.24
N GLU A 94 -7.89 19.98 -10.74
CA GLU A 94 -9.12 20.73 -10.63
C GLU A 94 -9.62 21.18 -12.00
N LYS A 95 -8.70 21.64 -12.85
CA LYS A 95 -8.99 22.03 -14.24
C LYS A 95 -9.47 20.85 -15.09
N TRP A 96 -8.91 19.66 -14.87
CA TRP A 96 -9.36 18.44 -15.55
C TRP A 96 -10.59 17.82 -14.92
N GLY A 97 -10.90 18.23 -13.69
CA GLY A 97 -12.18 18.00 -13.09
C GLY A 97 -12.34 16.70 -12.32
N PHE A 98 -11.24 16.06 -11.92
CA PHE A 98 -11.31 14.85 -11.10
C PHE A 98 -12.13 15.10 -9.82
N PRO A 99 -13.02 14.18 -9.44
CA PRO A 99 -13.87 14.36 -8.28
C PRO A 99 -13.09 14.19 -6.96
N GLU A 100 -12.14 13.25 -6.92
CA GLU A 100 -11.35 12.95 -5.73
C GLU A 100 -9.87 12.69 -6.05
N VAL A 101 -8.98 13.22 -5.21
CA VAL A 101 -7.52 13.04 -5.32
C VAL A 101 -6.93 12.65 -3.98
N TRP A 102 -6.16 11.57 -3.95
CA TRP A 102 -5.36 11.16 -2.80
C TRP A 102 -3.90 11.53 -3.01
N MET A 103 -3.36 12.29 -2.06
CA MET A 103 -1.98 12.74 -2.09
C MET A 103 -1.23 12.13 -0.92
N VAL A 104 -0.17 11.38 -1.22
CA VAL A 104 0.82 10.95 -0.23
C VAL A 104 2.00 11.91 -0.28
N ALA A 105 2.18 12.67 0.80
CA ALA A 105 3.36 13.51 0.97
C ALA A 105 4.39 12.79 1.85
N PRO A 106 5.68 12.72 1.46
CA PRO A 106 6.72 12.34 2.41
C PRO A 106 6.78 13.41 3.50
N ASP A 107 6.93 13.00 4.77
CA ASP A 107 7.09 13.97 5.85
C ASP A 107 8.42 14.73 5.65
N ARG A 108 8.40 16.06 5.74
CA ARG A 108 9.58 16.87 5.46
C ARG A 108 10.65 16.57 6.50
N ARG A 109 11.90 16.37 6.07
CA ARG A 109 13.06 16.58 6.94
C ARG A 109 13.15 18.07 7.27
N THR A 110 12.72 18.46 8.46
CA THR A 110 13.24 19.67 9.09
C THR A 110 14.54 19.26 9.82
N PRO A 111 15.61 20.08 9.84
CA PRO A 111 16.87 19.71 10.49
C PRO A 111 16.74 19.26 11.95
N SER A 112 15.64 19.65 12.62
CA SER A 112 15.32 19.34 14.02
C SER A 112 14.31 18.20 14.22
N ARG A 113 13.79 17.56 13.17
CA ARG A 113 12.88 16.41 13.27
C ARG A 113 13.34 15.27 12.37
N HIS A 114 13.39 14.07 12.92
CA HIS A 114 13.51 12.85 12.11
C HIS A 114 12.35 12.79 11.12
N ALA A 115 12.61 12.29 9.90
CA ALA A 115 11.59 12.14 8.87
C ALA A 115 10.45 11.29 9.44
N GLY A 116 9.26 11.88 9.59
CA GLY A 116 8.09 11.16 10.06
C GLY A 116 7.51 10.23 8.98
N ALA A 117 6.51 9.46 9.40
CA ALA A 117 5.78 8.58 8.48
C ALA A 117 5.06 9.43 7.40
N PRO A 118 5.04 8.96 6.14
CA PRO A 118 4.25 9.55 5.07
C PRO A 118 2.82 9.85 5.49
N ARG A 119 2.30 10.98 5.01
CA ARG A 119 0.94 11.42 5.31
C ARG A 119 0.06 11.31 4.09
N VAL A 120 -1.10 10.70 4.28
CA VAL A 120 -2.16 10.60 3.27
C VAL A 120 -3.12 11.77 3.48
N ALA A 121 -3.49 12.44 2.39
CA ALA A 121 -4.53 13.45 2.37
C ALA A 121 -5.51 13.18 1.23
N ILE A 122 -6.81 13.22 1.56
CA ILE A 122 -7.90 13.12 0.59
C ILE A 122 -8.35 14.53 0.26
N HIS A 123 -8.47 14.83 -1.03
CA HIS A 123 -8.95 16.10 -1.56
C HIS A 123 -10.20 15.86 -2.40
N LEU A 124 -11.32 16.44 -1.99
CA LEU A 124 -12.59 16.39 -2.72
C LEU A 124 -12.80 17.67 -3.50
N ARG A 125 -13.20 17.55 -4.76
CA ARG A 125 -13.49 18.69 -5.62
C ARG A 125 -14.81 19.33 -5.19
N THR A 126 -14.79 20.65 -5.06
CA THR A 126 -15.98 21.47 -4.82
C THR A 126 -16.11 22.53 -5.90
N ARG A 127 -17.18 23.33 -5.85
CA ARG A 127 -17.34 24.50 -6.73
C ARG A 127 -16.26 25.57 -6.54
N LEU A 128 -15.57 25.58 -5.39
CA LEU A 128 -14.51 26.54 -5.05
C LEU A 128 -13.10 25.93 -5.14
N GLY A 129 -12.99 24.73 -5.73
CA GLY A 129 -11.75 23.96 -5.82
C GLY A 129 -11.67 22.83 -4.81
N TYR A 130 -10.47 22.30 -4.60
CA TYR A 130 -10.26 21.15 -3.72
C TYR A 130 -10.27 21.53 -2.24
N VAL A 131 -11.05 20.78 -1.45
CA VAL A 131 -11.02 20.83 0.01
C VAL A 131 -10.48 19.53 0.56
N ARG A 132 -9.70 19.61 1.65
CA ARG A 132 -9.22 18.41 2.34
C ARG A 132 -10.39 17.75 3.06
N ALA A 133 -10.56 16.45 2.87
CA ALA A 133 -11.60 15.66 3.51
C ALA A 133 -11.00 14.61 4.46
N PRO A 134 -11.73 14.25 5.53
CA PRO A 134 -11.31 13.18 6.44
C PRO A 134 -11.58 11.78 5.89
N ARG A 135 -12.45 11.66 4.88
CA ARG A 135 -12.92 10.38 4.32
C ARG A 135 -13.06 10.48 2.82
N SER A 136 -12.94 9.33 2.15
CA SER A 136 -13.22 9.19 0.73
C SER A 136 -14.72 9.29 0.45
N ALA A 137 -15.08 9.96 -0.64
CA ALA A 137 -16.44 9.95 -1.17
C ALA A 137 -16.69 8.68 -1.99
N GLU A 138 -15.69 8.24 -2.75
CA GLU A 138 -15.79 7.10 -3.68
C GLU A 138 -15.56 5.73 -3.02
N LEU A 139 -14.85 5.70 -1.89
CA LEU A 139 -14.60 4.50 -1.08
C LEU A 139 -15.23 4.72 0.30
N PRO A 140 -16.56 4.50 0.44
CA PRO A 140 -17.33 4.91 1.60
C PRO A 140 -16.77 4.37 2.91
N SER A 141 -16.78 5.23 3.93
CA SER A 141 -16.27 4.96 5.29
C SER A 141 -14.75 4.80 5.43
N TRP A 142 -13.97 4.81 4.34
CA TRP A 142 -12.51 4.75 4.47
C TRP A 142 -11.95 6.13 4.78
N SER A 143 -11.35 6.27 5.95
CA SER A 143 -10.77 7.53 6.40
C SER A 143 -9.33 7.71 5.92
N ALA A 144 -8.90 8.96 5.80
CA ALA A 144 -7.50 9.29 5.52
C ALA A 144 -6.55 8.71 6.59
N GLU A 145 -7.01 8.59 7.84
CA GLU A 145 -6.27 8.01 8.94
C GLU A 145 -6.08 6.50 8.78
N GLU A 146 -7.14 5.77 8.42
CA GLU A 146 -7.07 4.33 8.15
C GLU A 146 -6.23 4.03 6.90
N ILE A 147 -6.37 4.81 5.83
CA ILE A 147 -5.52 4.68 4.64
C ILE A 147 -4.06 4.94 5.03
N GLN A 148 -3.79 5.97 5.84
CA GLN A 148 -2.44 6.26 6.31
C GLN A 148 -1.88 5.16 7.20
N ALA A 149 -2.68 4.58 8.10
CA ALA A 149 -2.26 3.47 8.94
C ALA A 149 -1.87 2.26 8.08
N ALA A 150 -2.78 1.80 7.22
CA ALA A 150 -2.56 0.70 6.29
C ALA A 150 -1.36 0.93 5.36
N PHE A 151 -1.19 2.14 4.86
CA PHE A 151 -0.06 2.51 4.00
C PHE A 151 1.30 2.51 4.72
N ASN A 152 1.30 2.73 6.02
CA ASN A 152 2.53 2.74 6.83
C ASN A 152 2.82 1.37 7.48
N GLU A 153 1.98 0.38 7.25
CA GLU A 153 2.27 -0.99 7.66
C GLU A 153 3.49 -1.55 6.89
N PRO A 154 4.30 -2.41 7.54
CA PRO A 154 5.42 -3.06 6.88
C PRO A 154 4.98 -3.81 5.62
N GLU A 155 5.81 -3.78 4.58
CA GLU A 155 5.56 -4.51 3.35
C GLU A 155 5.38 -6.01 3.64
N GLY A 156 4.33 -6.61 3.08
CA GLY A 156 3.96 -8.01 3.31
C GLY A 156 3.25 -8.28 4.64
N PHE A 157 3.01 -7.26 5.47
CA PHE A 157 2.20 -7.36 6.68
C PHE A 157 0.88 -6.60 6.50
N MET A 158 -0.20 -7.14 7.05
CA MET A 158 -1.48 -6.44 7.15
C MET A 158 -2.09 -6.67 8.52
N SER A 159 -2.43 -5.59 9.22
CA SER A 159 -3.09 -5.70 10.53
C SER A 159 -4.54 -6.15 10.42
N ASP A 160 -5.08 -6.71 11.50
CA ASP A 160 -6.51 -7.06 11.60
C ASP A 160 -7.39 -5.82 11.44
N GLU A 161 -6.94 -4.65 11.91
CA GLU A 161 -7.61 -3.37 11.74
C GLU A 161 -7.68 -2.97 10.26
N THR A 162 -6.58 -3.10 9.52
CA THR A 162 -6.55 -2.82 8.08
C THR A 162 -7.46 -3.80 7.34
N ILE A 163 -7.39 -5.09 7.63
CA ILE A 163 -8.28 -6.10 7.02
C ILE A 163 -9.76 -5.76 7.30
N ALA A 164 -10.09 -5.44 8.54
CA ALA A 164 -11.44 -5.07 8.94
C ALA A 164 -11.94 -3.80 8.21
N ALA A 165 -11.07 -2.80 8.03
CA ALA A 165 -11.38 -1.59 7.27
C ALA A 165 -11.63 -1.91 5.79
N LEU A 166 -10.73 -2.64 5.12
CA LEU A 166 -10.89 -3.02 3.70
C LEU A 166 -12.19 -3.81 3.49
N ARG A 167 -12.49 -4.76 4.39
CA ARG A 167 -13.73 -5.54 4.35
C ARG A 167 -14.98 -4.67 4.53
N ARG A 168 -14.94 -3.75 5.48
CA ARG A 168 -16.05 -2.80 5.75
C ARG A 168 -16.33 -1.95 4.52
N VAL A 169 -15.30 -1.38 3.90
CA VAL A 169 -15.42 -0.56 2.69
C VAL A 169 -15.96 -1.39 1.53
N GLY A 170 -15.39 -2.58 1.29
CA GLY A 170 -15.85 -3.48 0.23
C GLY A 170 -17.32 -3.90 0.37
N ARG A 171 -17.80 -4.14 1.60
CA ARG A 171 -19.22 -4.42 1.87
C ARG A 171 -20.12 -3.22 1.58
N LEU A 172 -19.75 -2.03 2.05
CA LEU A 172 -20.54 -0.82 1.81
C LEU A 172 -20.64 -0.48 0.32
N MET A 173 -19.56 -0.66 -0.43
CA MET A 173 -19.55 -0.46 -1.88
C MET A 173 -20.36 -1.49 -2.67
N ARG A 174 -20.71 -2.64 -2.07
CA ARG A 174 -21.60 -3.62 -2.69
C ARG A 174 -23.06 -3.19 -2.60
N GLY A 175 -23.43 -2.42 -1.58
CA GLY A 175 -24.81 -2.03 -1.27
C GLY A 175 -25.63 -3.24 -0.81
N ASP A 176 -25.88 -3.38 0.50
CA ASP A 176 -26.83 -4.29 1.18
C ASP A 176 -27.23 -5.62 0.48
N ALA A 177 -26.31 -6.29 -0.20
CA ALA A 177 -26.51 -7.64 -0.68
C ALA A 177 -26.03 -8.60 0.41
N ASP A 178 -27.01 -9.06 1.19
CA ASP A 178 -26.92 -10.08 2.23
C ASP A 178 -26.17 -11.31 1.71
N VAL A 179 -24.90 -11.40 2.07
CA VAL A 179 -24.06 -12.57 1.84
C VAL A 179 -23.57 -12.95 3.22
N GLY A 180 -24.14 -14.03 3.75
CA GLY A 180 -23.79 -14.57 5.06
C GLY A 180 -22.29 -14.90 5.14
N PRO A 181 -21.75 -15.06 6.37
CA PRO A 181 -20.31 -15.26 6.60
C PRO A 181 -19.67 -16.43 5.83
N ASP A 182 -20.47 -17.37 5.32
CA ASP A 182 -20.02 -18.56 4.59
C ASP A 182 -19.82 -18.35 3.08
N ASP A 183 -20.33 -17.26 2.49
CA ASP A 183 -20.19 -16.96 1.05
C ASP A 183 -19.11 -15.88 0.79
N ASP A 184 -18.21 -15.67 1.74
CA ASP A 184 -17.03 -14.82 1.53
C ASP A 184 -15.97 -15.60 0.73
N PRO A 185 -15.74 -15.32 -0.57
CA PRO A 185 -14.78 -16.06 -1.40
C PRO A 185 -13.33 -15.79 -0.97
N VAL A 186 -13.19 -14.81 -0.08
CA VAL A 186 -11.97 -14.43 0.59
C VAL A 186 -11.55 -15.54 1.56
N LEU A 187 -12.49 -16.29 2.18
CA LEU A 187 -12.12 -17.30 3.18
C LEU A 187 -11.23 -18.43 2.65
N PRO A 188 -11.42 -19.03 1.46
CA PRO A 188 -10.51 -20.07 0.97
C PRO A 188 -9.18 -19.52 0.42
N ALA A 189 -9.21 -18.40 -0.30
CA ALA A 189 -7.99 -17.80 -0.88
C ALA A 189 -7.11 -17.13 0.19
N GLU A 190 -7.72 -16.43 1.17
CA GLU A 190 -7.01 -15.92 2.34
C GLU A 190 -6.64 -17.04 3.32
N ARG A 191 -7.43 -18.11 3.50
CA ARG A 191 -6.93 -19.27 4.30
C ARG A 191 -5.80 -20.02 3.60
N GLY A 192 -5.74 -20.03 2.27
CA GLY A 192 -4.64 -20.65 1.52
C GLY A 192 -3.36 -19.82 1.54
N GLU A 193 -3.46 -18.50 1.37
CA GLU A 193 -2.30 -17.59 1.28
C GLU A 193 -1.90 -16.95 2.62
N LEU A 194 -2.80 -16.81 3.60
CA LEU A 194 -2.52 -16.27 4.94
C LEU A 194 -2.44 -17.32 6.06
N ARG A 195 -2.67 -18.63 5.79
CA ARG A 195 -2.40 -19.70 6.79
C ARG A 195 -1.25 -20.63 6.47
N ALA A 196 -0.58 -20.48 5.33
CA ALA A 196 0.82 -20.87 5.31
C ALA A 196 1.61 -19.75 6.01
N GLU A 197 1.43 -19.57 7.32
CA GLU A 197 2.61 -19.19 8.09
C GLU A 197 3.61 -20.28 7.74
N PRO A 198 4.76 -19.95 7.11
CA PRO A 198 5.78 -20.93 6.87
C PRO A 198 6.03 -21.58 8.23
N THR A 199 6.00 -22.91 8.27
CA THR A 199 6.24 -23.65 9.52
C THR A 199 7.51 -23.08 10.16
N MET A 200 7.60 -23.11 11.49
CA MET A 200 8.80 -22.64 12.17
C MET A 200 10.08 -23.19 11.50
N GLU A 201 10.01 -24.45 11.08
CA GLU A 201 10.99 -25.15 10.24
C GLU A 201 11.27 -24.43 8.90
N ALA A 202 10.26 -24.19 8.06
CA ALA A 202 10.43 -23.47 6.79
C ALA A 202 10.97 -22.02 6.97
N ARG A 203 10.71 -21.40 8.13
CA ARG A 203 11.24 -20.07 8.47
C ARG A 203 12.72 -20.13 8.82
N ILE A 204 13.12 -21.16 9.56
CA ILE A 204 14.51 -21.41 9.89
C ILE A 204 15.28 -21.78 8.63
N ASP A 205 14.74 -22.67 7.79
CA ASP A 205 15.36 -23.07 6.53
C ASP A 205 15.63 -21.89 5.60
N ALA A 206 14.66 -20.98 5.45
CA ALA A 206 14.82 -19.78 4.63
C ALA A 206 15.89 -18.81 5.18
N LEU A 207 16.05 -18.75 6.51
CA LEU A 207 17.09 -17.95 7.14
C LEU A 207 18.46 -18.63 6.97
N ASP A 208 18.56 -19.92 7.25
CA ASP A 208 19.80 -20.70 7.09
C ASP A 208 20.28 -20.68 5.63
N GLU A 209 19.37 -20.76 4.65
CA GLU A 209 19.69 -20.59 3.24
C GLU A 209 20.26 -19.19 2.96
N MET A 210 19.63 -18.14 3.50
CA MET A 210 20.10 -16.76 3.35
C MET A 210 21.49 -16.54 3.98
N PHE A 211 21.72 -17.02 5.21
CA PHE A 211 23.02 -16.92 5.87
C PHE A 211 24.09 -17.70 5.11
N SER A 212 23.76 -18.89 4.60
CA SER A 212 24.65 -19.71 3.78
C SER A 212 25.02 -19.02 2.46
N LEU A 213 24.05 -18.44 1.75
CA LEU A 213 24.28 -17.67 0.52
C LEU A 213 25.19 -16.46 0.75
N ARG A 214 25.14 -15.89 1.96
CA ARG A 214 25.98 -14.75 2.36
C ARG A 214 27.33 -15.16 2.96
N GLY A 215 27.60 -16.45 3.10
CA GLY A 215 28.83 -16.97 3.71
C GLY A 215 28.95 -16.65 5.20
N LEU A 216 27.82 -16.46 5.89
CA LEU A 216 27.75 -16.17 7.31
C LEU A 216 27.52 -17.46 8.10
N ALA A 217 28.34 -17.70 9.11
CA ALA A 217 28.15 -18.84 10.01
C ALA A 217 27.04 -18.51 11.03
N VAL A 218 26.16 -19.48 11.27
CA VAL A 218 25.14 -19.44 12.31
C VAL A 218 25.46 -20.45 13.42
N SER A 219 25.22 -20.06 14.67
CA SER A 219 25.47 -20.89 15.84
C SER A 219 24.42 -22.00 15.98
N PRO A 220 24.75 -23.12 16.64
CA PRO A 220 23.77 -24.16 16.94
C PRO A 220 22.58 -23.68 17.81
N SER A 221 22.73 -22.51 18.47
CA SER A 221 21.68 -21.90 19.30
C SER A 221 20.77 -20.94 18.53
N PHE A 222 21.09 -20.65 17.27
CA PHE A 222 20.39 -19.70 16.41
C PHE A 222 18.90 -20.05 16.26
N THR A 223 18.62 -21.31 15.93
CA THR A 223 17.27 -21.87 15.76
C THR A 223 16.39 -21.60 17.00
N VAL A 224 16.94 -21.81 18.20
CA VAL A 224 16.20 -21.62 19.47
C VAL A 224 15.90 -20.15 19.71
N ARG A 225 16.84 -19.26 19.41
CA ARG A 225 16.70 -17.81 19.60
C ARG A 225 15.71 -17.20 18.61
N VAL A 226 15.70 -17.66 17.36
CA VAL A 226 14.75 -17.22 16.33
C VAL A 226 13.36 -17.78 16.60
N ALA A 227 13.24 -19.02 17.08
CA ALA A 227 11.96 -19.63 17.48
C ALA A 227 11.24 -18.92 18.62
N ALA A 228 11.99 -18.28 19.51
CA ALA A 228 11.42 -17.48 20.59
C ALA A 228 10.75 -16.17 20.12
N LEU A 229 10.94 -15.78 18.85
CA LEU A 229 10.49 -14.48 18.33
C LEU A 229 9.27 -14.58 17.42
N HIS A 230 8.22 -13.84 17.77
CA HIS A 230 7.01 -13.66 16.96
C HIS A 230 7.17 -12.47 16.01
N ARG A 231 8.20 -12.49 15.15
CA ARG A 231 8.42 -11.45 14.12
C ARG A 231 8.00 -11.98 12.74
N PRO A 232 7.40 -11.19 11.83
CA PRO A 232 7.04 -11.68 10.49
C PRO A 232 8.26 -12.14 9.67
N LEU A 233 8.12 -13.20 8.85
CA LEU A 233 9.23 -13.72 8.03
C LEU A 233 9.87 -12.67 7.09
N PRO A 234 9.12 -11.79 6.40
CA PRO A 234 9.73 -10.75 5.57
C PRO A 234 10.66 -9.80 6.35
N TYR A 235 10.30 -9.50 7.61
CA TYR A 235 11.14 -8.71 8.50
C TYR A 235 12.44 -9.46 8.87
N LEU A 236 12.33 -10.76 9.18
CA LEU A 236 13.48 -11.60 9.48
C LEU A 236 14.41 -11.72 8.27
N LEU A 237 13.89 -11.99 7.08
CA LEU A 237 14.70 -12.10 5.85
C LEU A 237 15.42 -10.78 5.52
N ARG A 238 14.75 -9.64 5.72
CA ARG A 238 15.37 -8.33 5.54
C ARG A 238 16.48 -8.09 6.56
N ALA A 239 16.24 -8.39 7.83
CA ALA A 239 17.28 -8.28 8.86
C ALA A 239 18.47 -9.21 8.55
N ALA A 240 18.21 -10.42 8.07
CA ALA A 240 19.22 -11.40 7.65
C ALA A 240 19.98 -10.98 6.39
N TYR A 241 19.39 -10.15 5.54
CA TYR A 241 20.08 -9.56 4.38
C TYR A 241 20.99 -8.38 4.78
N GLU A 242 20.57 -7.58 5.77
CA GLU A 242 21.25 -6.35 6.16
C GLU A 242 22.30 -6.53 7.27
N CYS A 243 22.30 -7.65 7.99
CA CYS A 243 23.24 -7.89 9.10
C CYS A 243 24.68 -8.17 8.61
N ARG A 244 25.66 -7.91 9.47
CA ARG A 244 27.08 -8.26 9.21
C ARG A 244 27.44 -9.67 9.68
N ASP A 245 26.81 -10.12 10.75
CA ASP A 245 27.02 -11.41 11.41
C ASP A 245 25.73 -11.81 12.18
N GLU A 246 25.77 -12.97 12.84
CA GLU A 246 24.66 -13.46 13.65
C GLU A 246 24.31 -12.51 14.81
N ASP A 247 25.30 -11.89 15.46
CA ASP A 247 25.06 -11.00 16.60
C ASP A 247 24.35 -9.71 16.17
N ASP A 248 24.78 -9.10 15.06
CA ASP A 248 24.12 -7.94 14.44
C ASP A 248 22.70 -8.28 14.00
N PHE A 249 22.47 -9.50 13.50
CA PHE A 249 21.12 -9.97 13.20
C PHE A 249 20.24 -10.07 14.46
N LEU A 250 20.73 -10.71 15.51
CA LEU A 250 20.01 -10.89 16.77
C LEU A 250 19.69 -9.54 17.43
N GLU A 251 20.63 -8.59 17.39
CA GLU A 251 20.41 -7.21 17.86
C GLU A 251 19.30 -6.51 17.07
N ARG A 252 19.32 -6.61 15.74
CA ARG A 252 18.33 -5.99 14.84
C ARG A 252 16.92 -6.51 15.06
N ILE A 253 16.76 -7.79 15.35
CA ILE A 253 15.44 -8.39 15.59
C ILE A 253 14.98 -8.27 17.05
N GLY A 254 15.83 -7.70 17.92
CA GLY A 254 15.50 -7.38 19.31
C GLY A 254 15.73 -8.50 20.32
N VAL A 255 16.61 -9.47 20.02
CA VAL A 255 17.07 -10.45 21.03
C VAL A 255 18.13 -9.77 21.90
N VAL A 256 17.76 -9.44 23.13
CA VAL A 256 18.72 -8.91 24.11
C VAL A 256 19.67 -10.04 24.51
N ARG A 257 20.99 -9.79 24.46
CA ARG A 257 21.99 -10.72 25.00
C ARG A 257 21.65 -11.07 26.44
N GLU A 258 21.39 -12.33 26.73
CA GLU A 258 21.46 -12.82 28.11
C GLU A 258 22.89 -12.59 28.60
N VAL A 259 23.04 -11.68 29.55
CA VAL A 259 24.29 -11.47 30.27
C VAL A 259 24.55 -12.76 31.06
N PRO A 260 25.68 -13.46 30.87
CA PRO A 260 25.98 -14.63 31.67
C PRO A 260 26.10 -14.19 33.14
N LEU A 261 25.22 -14.71 33.98
CA LEU A 261 25.41 -14.72 35.43
C LEU A 261 26.67 -15.54 35.70
N VAL A 262 27.76 -14.84 35.98
CA VAL A 262 28.96 -15.43 36.58
C VAL A 262 28.55 -15.94 37.96
N LEU A 263 28.53 -17.26 38.12
CA LEU A 263 28.55 -17.95 39.41
C LEU A 263 29.98 -18.40 39.71
#